data_AF-A0A3B8WUZ4-F1
#
_entry.id   AF-A0A3B8WUZ4-F1
#
_cell.length_a   1.000
_cell.length_b   1.000
_cell.length_c   1.000
_cell.angle_alpha   90.00
_cell.angle_beta   90.00
_cell.angle_gamma   90.00
#
_symmetry.space_group_name_H-M   'P 1'
#
loop_
_entity.id
_entity.type
_entity.pdbx_description
1 polymer ?
#
loop_
_entity_poly.entity_id
_entity_poly.type
_entity_poly.pdbx_seq_one_letter_code
_entity_poly.pdbx_strand_id
1 'polypeptide(L)'
;MAILPSNGLPLSLGAKYHWPLYAEAEQLGCALAVHGGCHDNTGLDQADPFAVTRGLGHAFTVSASFGNILLAGVFDRFPTLRIAFLEAGAPWLLMAMERLEEGYETNIPLDPDQSYLRLEAEEDVADYILRQLKGGRLFVGTEG
;
A
#
# COMPACT_ATOMS: atom_id res chain seq x y z
N MET A 1 -7.38 2.91 -16.33
CA MET A 1 -6.98 2.93 -14.91
C MET A 1 -8.19 2.43 -14.11
N ALA A 2 -7.99 1.48 -13.21
CA ALA A 2 -9.04 1.01 -12.30
C ALA A 2 -8.74 1.53 -10.88
N ILE A 3 -9.80 1.85 -10.12
CA ILE A 3 -9.69 2.38 -8.75
C ILE A 3 -10.06 1.26 -7.77
N LEU A 4 -9.17 1.05 -6.78
CA LEU A 4 -9.35 0.14 -5.67
C LEU A 4 -9.57 0.97 -4.40
N PRO A 5 -10.58 0.63 -3.58
CA PRO A 5 -10.74 1.28 -2.31
C PRO A 5 -9.60 0.85 -1.37
N SER A 6 -9.02 1.80 -0.62
CA SER A 6 -7.96 1.53 0.35
C SER A 6 -8.44 0.74 1.58
N ASN A 7 -9.75 0.55 1.74
CA ASN A 7 -10.37 -0.18 2.84
C ASN A 7 -11.80 -0.64 2.45
N GLY A 8 -12.41 -1.50 3.26
CA GLY A 8 -13.78 -1.99 3.05
C GLY A 8 -13.89 -3.22 2.16
N LEU A 9 -12.77 -3.77 1.70
CA LEU A 9 -12.71 -5.09 1.06
C LEU A 9 -12.62 -6.20 2.13
N PRO A 10 -13.11 -7.42 1.82
CA PRO A 10 -13.11 -8.53 2.78
C PRO A 10 -11.70 -9.02 3.14
N LEU A 11 -10.69 -8.72 2.31
CA LEU A 11 -9.29 -9.08 2.52
C LEU A 11 -8.39 -7.88 2.24
N SER A 12 -7.18 -7.87 2.82
CA SER A 12 -6.20 -6.82 2.54
C SER A 12 -5.76 -6.84 1.08
N LEU A 13 -5.37 -5.68 0.54
CA LEU A 13 -4.84 -5.59 -0.82
C LEU A 13 -3.53 -6.36 -1.03
N GLY A 14 -2.83 -6.77 0.04
CA GLY A 14 -1.68 -7.67 -0.05
C GLY A 14 -2.06 -9.15 -0.23
N ALA A 15 -3.31 -9.54 0.03
CA ALA A 15 -3.72 -10.93 0.00
C ALA A 15 -3.61 -11.54 -1.41
N LYS A 16 -3.17 -12.81 -1.47
CA LYS A 16 -3.11 -13.62 -2.71
C LYS A 16 -4.42 -13.67 -3.48
N TYR A 17 -5.55 -13.48 -2.79
CA TYR A 17 -6.88 -13.34 -3.40
C TYR A 17 -6.93 -12.25 -4.50
N HIS A 18 -6.18 -11.15 -4.34
CA HIS A 18 -6.15 -10.04 -5.29
C HIS A 18 -5.08 -10.21 -6.38
N TRP A 19 -4.23 -11.23 -6.31
CA TRP A 19 -3.16 -11.43 -7.29
C TRP A 19 -3.63 -11.63 -8.73
N PRO A 20 -4.76 -12.32 -9.02
CA PRO A 20 -5.29 -12.37 -10.37
C PRO A 20 -5.61 -10.98 -10.94
N LEU A 21 -6.12 -10.05 -10.13
CA LEU A 21 -6.36 -8.67 -10.56
C LEU A 21 -5.05 -7.97 -10.94
N TYR A 22 -4.00 -8.16 -10.15
CA TYR A 22 -2.67 -7.58 -10.43
C TYR A 22 -2.05 -8.17 -11.70
N ALA A 23 -2.18 -9.48 -11.91
CA ALA A 23 -1.73 -10.16 -13.11
C ALA A 23 -2.44 -9.64 -14.37
N GLU A 24 -3.77 -9.48 -14.32
CA GLU A 24 -4.54 -8.95 -15.44
C GLU A 24 -4.21 -7.47 -15.71
N ALA A 25 -4.07 -6.65 -14.66
CA ALA A 25 -3.66 -5.26 -14.80
C ALA A 25 -2.26 -5.14 -15.45
N GLU A 26 -1.32 -6.00 -15.04
CA GLU A 26 0.01 -6.10 -15.64
C GLU A 26 -0.06 -6.49 -17.12
N GLN A 27 -0.79 -7.58 -17.44
CA GLN A 27 -0.95 -8.07 -18.80
C GLN A 27 -1.56 -7.02 -19.74
N LEU A 28 -2.51 -6.23 -19.24
CA LEU A 28 -3.16 -5.16 -20.00
C LEU A 28 -2.34 -3.85 -20.00
N GLY A 29 -1.20 -3.80 -19.30
CA GLY A 29 -0.43 -2.58 -19.11
C GLY A 29 -1.21 -1.46 -18.41
N CYS A 30 -2.24 -1.79 -17.64
CA CYS A 30 -3.12 -0.84 -16.98
C CYS A 30 -2.60 -0.44 -15.60
N ALA A 31 -2.66 0.85 -15.28
CA ALA A 31 -2.39 1.32 -13.92
C ALA A 31 -3.59 1.10 -12.99
N LEU A 32 -3.29 0.80 -11.74
CA LEU A 32 -4.24 0.73 -10.63
C LEU A 32 -4.07 1.96 -9.73
N ALA A 33 -5.16 2.46 -9.16
CA ALA A 33 -5.15 3.54 -8.19
C ALA A 33 -5.80 3.08 -6.89
N VAL A 34 -5.09 3.19 -5.78
CA VAL A 34 -5.61 2.99 -4.43
C VAL A 34 -6.04 4.34 -3.89
N HIS A 35 -7.31 4.45 -3.54
CA HIS A 35 -7.93 5.70 -3.09
C HIS A 35 -8.78 5.44 -1.85
N GLY A 36 -8.72 6.36 -0.89
CA GLY A 36 -9.55 6.32 0.31
C GLY A 36 -11.02 6.55 0.02
N GLY A 37 -11.87 6.01 0.88
CA GLY A 37 -13.33 6.12 0.72
C GLY A 37 -14.15 5.36 1.74
N CYS A 38 -13.55 4.37 2.41
CA CYS A 38 -14.15 3.65 3.53
C CYS A 38 -13.29 3.85 4.79
N HIS A 39 -13.87 4.40 5.85
CA HIS A 39 -13.17 4.64 7.12
C HIS A 39 -13.61 3.70 8.25
N ASP A 40 -14.45 2.71 7.92
CA ASP A 40 -14.96 1.73 8.89
C ASP A 40 -13.86 0.83 9.41
N ASN A 41 -13.95 0.48 10.70
CA ASN A 41 -13.05 -0.42 11.42
C ASN A 41 -11.58 0.03 11.35
N THR A 42 -11.34 1.34 11.30
CA THR A 42 -10.00 1.93 11.27
C THR A 42 -9.49 2.30 12.66
N GLY A 43 -10.31 2.11 13.71
CA GLY A 43 -10.03 2.61 15.05
C GLY A 43 -10.42 4.08 15.23
N LEU A 44 -10.86 4.76 14.17
CA LEU A 44 -11.44 6.11 14.21
C LEU A 44 -12.97 6.10 14.36
N ASP A 45 -13.57 4.93 14.54
CA ASP A 45 -15.03 4.73 14.60
C ASP A 45 -15.68 5.43 15.79
N GLN A 46 -14.91 5.71 16.84
CA GLN A 46 -15.36 6.43 18.05
C GLN A 46 -14.95 7.91 18.06
N ALA A 47 -14.32 8.40 16.99
CA ALA A 47 -13.86 9.78 16.95
C ALA A 47 -15.04 10.76 16.82
N ASP A 48 -15.04 11.80 17.65
CA ASP A 48 -16.04 12.85 17.70
C ASP A 48 -15.34 14.21 17.86
N PRO A 49 -15.57 15.21 16.98
CA PRO A 49 -16.49 15.22 15.84
C PRO A 49 -16.01 14.36 14.64
N PHE A 50 -16.95 14.00 13.75
CA PHE A 50 -16.69 13.27 12.49
C PHE A 50 -15.60 13.92 11.61
N ALA A 51 -15.31 15.20 11.81
CA ALA A 51 -14.20 15.89 11.17
C ALA A 51 -12.84 15.18 11.40
N VAL A 52 -12.66 14.51 12.55
CA VAL A 52 -11.45 13.72 12.84
C VAL A 52 -11.37 12.48 11.94
N THR A 53 -12.45 11.69 11.86
CA THR A 53 -12.52 10.51 10.99
C THR A 53 -12.32 10.89 9.52
N ARG A 54 -12.97 11.97 9.07
CA ARG A 54 -12.81 12.49 7.71
C ARG A 54 -11.38 12.97 7.44
N GLY A 55 -10.79 13.73 8.37
CA GLY A 55 -9.48 14.34 8.17
C GLY A 55 -8.31 13.34 8.22
N LEU A 56 -8.43 12.26 9.00
CA LEU A 56 -7.35 11.30 9.20
C LEU A 56 -7.59 9.94 8.52
N GLY A 57 -8.85 9.53 8.35
CA GLY A 57 -9.19 8.17 7.91
C GLY A 57 -8.64 7.84 6.52
N HIS A 58 -8.56 8.81 5.62
CA HIS A 58 -7.98 8.59 4.30
C HIS A 58 -6.50 8.28 4.36
N ALA A 59 -5.72 9.10 5.10
CA ALA A 59 -4.30 8.89 5.29
C ALA A 59 -4.02 7.52 5.92
N PHE A 60 -4.74 7.14 6.99
CA PHE A 60 -4.54 5.86 7.65
C PHE A 60 -4.84 4.66 6.76
N THR A 61 -5.97 4.68 6.05
CA THR A 61 -6.37 3.55 5.19
C THR A 61 -5.46 3.40 3.98
N VAL A 62 -5.01 4.51 3.38
CA VAL A 62 -4.03 4.49 2.30
C VAL A 62 -2.68 3.97 2.79
N SER A 63 -2.17 4.43 3.95
CA SER A 63 -0.94 3.91 4.56
C SER A 63 -1.01 2.41 4.83
N ALA A 64 -2.13 1.93 5.39
CA ALA A 64 -2.32 0.50 5.67
C ALA A 64 -2.35 -0.33 4.38
N SER A 65 -3.09 0.11 3.37
CA SER A 65 -3.12 -0.56 2.06
C SER A 65 -1.77 -0.55 1.34
N PHE A 66 -1.03 0.56 1.44
CA PHE A 66 0.33 0.67 0.94
C PHE A 66 1.25 -0.37 1.57
N GLY A 67 1.28 -0.45 2.90
CA GLY A 67 2.09 -1.45 3.61
C GLY A 67 1.69 -2.89 3.25
N ASN A 68 0.39 -3.18 3.15
CA ASN A 68 -0.11 -4.49 2.75
C ASN A 68 0.39 -4.91 1.36
N ILE A 69 0.36 -4.01 0.37
CA ILE A 69 0.84 -4.30 -0.99
C ILE A 69 2.37 -4.42 -1.01
N LEU A 70 3.06 -3.49 -0.35
CA LEU A 70 4.52 -3.42 -0.33
C LEU A 70 5.14 -4.67 0.30
N LEU A 71 4.74 -4.98 1.54
CA LEU A 71 5.31 -6.09 2.30
C LEU A 71 4.79 -7.45 1.84
N ALA A 72 3.70 -7.51 1.06
CA ALA A 72 3.30 -8.72 0.33
C ALA A 72 4.10 -8.98 -0.94
N GLY A 73 5.13 -8.16 -1.25
CA GLY A 73 6.02 -8.37 -2.39
C GLY A 73 5.31 -8.23 -3.75
N VAL A 74 4.19 -7.50 -3.82
CA VAL A 74 3.36 -7.41 -5.02
C VAL A 74 4.16 -6.84 -6.21
N PHE A 75 4.99 -5.82 -5.99
CA PHE A 75 5.80 -5.20 -7.05
C PHE A 75 6.94 -6.10 -7.57
N ASP A 76 7.39 -7.07 -6.77
CA ASP A 76 8.41 -8.04 -7.20
C ASP A 76 7.76 -9.21 -7.95
N ARG A 77 6.53 -9.57 -7.55
CA ARG A 77 5.73 -10.59 -8.21
C ARG A 77 5.25 -10.14 -9.60
N PHE A 78 4.88 -8.88 -9.73
CA PHE A 78 4.36 -8.26 -10.96
C PHE A 78 5.26 -7.10 -11.38
N PRO A 79 6.41 -7.38 -12.02
CA PRO A 79 7.50 -6.44 -12.19
C PRO A 79 7.15 -5.21 -13.05
N THR A 80 6.11 -5.28 -13.88
CA THR A 80 5.68 -4.18 -14.76
C THR A 80 4.35 -3.54 -14.31
N LEU A 81 3.79 -3.99 -13.20
CA LEU A 81 2.60 -3.42 -12.59
C LEU A 81 2.86 -1.98 -12.11
N ARG A 82 1.84 -1.12 -12.27
CA ARG A 82 1.87 0.28 -11.85
C ARG A 82 0.72 0.57 -10.90
N ILE A 83 1.04 1.07 -9.70
CA ILE A 83 0.07 1.40 -8.66
C ILE A 83 0.29 2.82 -8.18
N ALA A 84 -0.78 3.61 -8.16
CA ALA A 84 -0.83 4.94 -7.58
C ALA A 84 -1.57 4.92 -6.24
N PHE A 85 -1.09 5.65 -5.24
CA PHE A 85 -1.76 5.88 -3.96
C PHE A 85 -2.16 7.35 -3.89
N LEU A 86 -3.46 7.61 -3.82
CA LEU A 86 -4.02 8.94 -4.10
C LEU A 86 -4.77 9.53 -2.90
N GLU A 87 -4.70 10.86 -2.81
CA GLU A 87 -5.56 11.72 -1.98
C GLU A 87 -5.35 11.58 -0.46
N ALA A 88 -4.15 11.14 -0.04
CA ALA A 88 -3.80 10.95 1.37
C ALA A 88 -2.93 12.09 1.97
N GLY A 89 -2.78 13.20 1.25
CA GLY A 89 -1.77 14.23 1.56
C GLY A 89 -0.35 13.77 1.24
N ALA A 90 0.65 14.56 1.64
CA ALA A 90 2.06 14.19 1.55
C ALA A 90 2.62 13.47 2.80
N PRO A 91 2.25 13.86 4.05
CA PRO A 91 2.91 13.33 5.25
C PRO A 91 2.72 11.83 5.51
N TRP A 92 1.65 11.22 5.01
CA TRP A 92 1.36 9.80 5.23
C TRP A 92 2.48 8.89 4.70
N LEU A 93 3.15 9.29 3.61
CA LEU A 93 4.21 8.49 2.99
C LEU A 93 5.43 8.44 3.89
N LEU A 94 5.82 9.58 4.47
CA LEU A 94 6.96 9.66 5.40
C LEU A 94 6.71 8.79 6.63
N MET A 95 5.51 8.91 7.20
CA MET A 95 5.08 8.04 8.31
C MET A 95 5.09 6.56 7.88
N ALA A 96 4.56 6.21 6.71
CA ALA A 96 4.55 4.83 6.24
C ALA A 96 5.97 4.29 6.05
N MET A 97 6.89 5.06 5.47
CA MET A 97 8.30 4.66 5.31
C MET A 97 8.93 4.33 6.66
N GLU A 98 8.88 5.25 7.62
CA GLU A 98 9.45 5.05 8.96
C GLU A 98 8.85 3.84 9.69
N ARG A 99 7.52 3.72 9.68
CA ARG A 99 6.81 2.69 10.45
C ARG A 99 6.90 1.30 9.81
N LEU A 100 6.98 1.21 8.48
CA LEU A 100 7.13 -0.06 7.78
C LEU A 100 8.56 -0.59 7.84
N GLU A 101 9.56 0.30 7.86
CA GLU A 101 10.97 -0.07 8.10
C GLU A 101 11.10 -0.80 9.44
N GLU A 102 10.73 -0.14 10.54
CA GLU A 102 10.77 -0.72 11.88
C GLU A 102 9.94 -2.02 11.96
N GLY A 103 8.77 -2.03 11.32
CA GLY A 103 7.89 -3.20 11.27
C GLY A 103 8.56 -4.40 10.59
N TYR A 104 9.23 -4.18 9.46
CA TYR A 104 9.91 -5.21 8.68
C TYR A 104 11.11 -5.79 9.45
N GLU A 105 11.92 -4.94 10.11
CA GLU A 105 13.07 -5.38 10.89
C GLU A 105 12.68 -6.20 12.14
N THR A 106 11.58 -5.82 12.79
CA THR A 106 11.22 -6.37 14.11
C THR A 106 10.23 -7.55 14.05
N ASN A 107 9.46 -7.69 12.97
CA ASN A 107 8.38 -8.68 12.88
C ASN A 107 8.56 -9.59 11.66
N ILE A 108 9.51 -10.51 11.73
CA ILE A 108 9.74 -11.50 10.68
C ILE A 108 8.56 -12.50 10.64
N PRO A 109 7.75 -12.54 9.58
CA PRO A 109 6.62 -13.45 9.50
C PRO A 109 7.09 -14.88 9.22
N LEU A 110 6.31 -15.87 9.68
CA LEU A 110 6.43 -17.24 9.19
C LEU A 110 5.96 -17.28 7.72
N ASP A 111 6.89 -17.45 6.79
CA ASP A 111 6.63 -17.41 5.34
C ASP A 111 7.15 -18.67 4.63
N PRO A 112 6.46 -19.83 4.78
CA PRO A 112 6.90 -21.08 4.18
C PRO A 112 6.85 -21.03 2.64
N ASP A 113 5.94 -20.24 2.08
CA ASP A 113 5.72 -20.12 0.64
C ASP A 113 6.62 -19.06 -0.02
N GLN A 114 7.43 -18.33 0.77
CA GLN A 114 8.31 -17.28 0.28
C GLN A 114 7.55 -16.19 -0.50
N SER A 115 6.40 -15.80 0.03
CA SER A 115 5.45 -14.92 -0.65
C SER A 115 5.45 -13.48 -0.16
N TYR A 116 6.08 -13.18 0.96
CA TYR A 116 6.26 -11.79 1.41
C TYR A 116 7.52 -11.16 0.80
N LEU A 117 7.60 -9.84 0.90
CA LEU A 117 8.75 -9.05 0.46
C LEU A 117 10.04 -9.61 1.06
N ARG A 118 11.07 -9.69 0.22
CA ARG A 118 12.44 -9.96 0.62
C ARG A 118 13.34 -8.93 -0.02
N LEU A 119 13.92 -8.09 0.80
CA LEU A 119 14.86 -7.07 0.37
C LEU A 119 16.14 -7.70 -0.18
N GLU A 120 16.77 -7.02 -1.13
CA GLU A 120 18.10 -7.36 -1.60
C GLU A 120 19.14 -7.16 -0.48
N ALA A 121 20.32 -7.75 -0.63
CA ALA A 121 21.39 -7.55 0.36
C ALA A 121 21.74 -6.05 0.45
N GLU A 122 21.76 -5.51 1.67
CA GLU A 122 22.02 -4.09 1.97
C GLU A 122 20.90 -3.10 1.54
N GLU A 123 19.73 -3.59 1.08
CA GLU A 123 18.54 -2.76 0.82
C GLU A 123 17.65 -2.68 2.06
N ASP A 124 17.18 -1.48 2.39
CA ASP A 124 16.15 -1.23 3.42
C ASP A 124 14.76 -0.96 2.79
N VAL A 125 13.70 -0.87 3.59
CA VAL A 125 12.33 -0.65 3.06
C VAL A 125 12.22 0.71 2.36
N ALA A 126 12.89 1.74 2.88
CA ALA A 126 12.92 3.05 2.24
C ALA A 126 13.57 3.02 0.85
N ASP A 127 14.70 2.32 0.70
CA ASP A 127 15.41 2.09 -0.56
C ASP A 127 14.54 1.31 -1.54
N TYR A 128 13.84 0.28 -1.06
CA TYR A 128 12.86 -0.46 -1.85
C TYR A 128 11.77 0.47 -2.42
N ILE A 129 11.18 1.31 -1.57
CA ILE A 129 10.16 2.29 -1.98
C ILE A 129 10.73 3.25 -3.02
N LEU A 130 11.94 3.77 -2.81
CA LEU A 130 12.62 4.67 -3.75
C LEU A 130 12.91 3.97 -5.09
N ARG A 131 13.26 2.69 -5.08
CA ARG A 131 13.42 1.88 -6.29
C ARG A 131 12.11 1.75 -7.06
N GLN A 132 10.98 1.53 -6.37
CA GLN A 132 9.66 1.49 -7.02
C GLN A 132 9.26 2.84 -7.64
N LEU A 133 9.53 3.95 -6.93
CA LEU A 133 9.28 5.31 -7.42
C LEU A 133 10.12 5.62 -8.66
N LYS A 134 11.44 5.41 -8.59
CA LYS A 134 12.38 5.64 -9.70
C LYS A 134 12.08 4.75 -10.90
N GLY A 135 11.62 3.52 -10.67
CA GLY A 135 11.19 2.58 -11.70
C GLY A 135 9.86 2.93 -12.37
N GLY A 136 9.15 3.97 -11.92
CA GLY A 136 7.84 4.35 -12.46
C GLY A 136 6.75 3.31 -12.19
N ARG A 137 6.86 2.57 -11.08
CA ARG A 137 5.92 1.52 -10.67
C ARG A 137 5.03 1.95 -9.53
N LEU A 138 5.56 2.79 -8.63
CA LEU A 138 4.85 3.41 -7.54
C LEU A 138 4.64 4.89 -7.83
N PHE A 139 3.42 5.38 -7.58
CA PHE A 139 3.07 6.79 -7.71
C PHE A 139 2.33 7.25 -6.45
N VAL A 140 2.57 8.49 -6.03
CA VAL A 140 1.91 9.10 -4.87
C VAL A 140 1.28 10.43 -5.28
N GLY A 141 -0.01 10.59 -5.00
CA GLY A 141 -0.78 11.81 -5.23
C GLY A 141 -1.34 12.37 -3.93
N THR A 142 -1.18 13.66 -3.70
CA THR A 142 -1.42 14.29 -2.38
C THR A 142 -2.77 14.99 -2.23
N GLU A 143 -3.67 14.91 -3.23
CA GLU A 143 -4.83 15.80 -3.39
C GLU A 143 -4.39 17.26 -3.71
N GLY A 144 -4.84 17.81 -4.84
CA GLY A 144 -4.40 19.12 -5.36
C GLY A 144 -4.70 19.33 -6.84
#